data_AF-A0A2S8RGA8-F1
#
_entry.id   AF-A0A2S8RGA8-F1
#
_cell.length_a   1.000
_cell.length_b   1.000
_cell.length_c   1.000
_cell.angle_alpha   90.00
_cell.angle_beta   90.00
_cell.angle_gamma   90.00
#
_symmetry.space_group_name_H-M   'P 1'
#
loop_
_entity.id
_entity.type
_entity.pdbx_description
1 polymer ?
#
loop_
_entity_poly.entity_id
_entity_poly.type
_entity_poly.pdbx_seq_one_letter_code
_entity_poly.pdbx_strand_id
1 'polypeptide(L)'
;METLQLSQESADVAGSDDAATDDDTSVIALPEFIANFGAGLLEAVREQNPSVYDGQRDARWDALLDNLSRKPFPAQREVIHAITTLLTQHAPGGIINAEMGTGKTLMGIGVAVLLHHCGFPRTLVIAPPHLVYKWRREIKTTVPGARVWILNGPDTLRKLLQLRSMRTRPAVPEFFILGRVRMRMGFDWKPAFARRVATLDMETDAITRVFACCPSCGEFVCDEDGNPFTPTQARSALNEKRRACSCGERLWTLAPRAQGTRSMRELVKSALLQMPTVGEKTADRLLSRFGESLLADMLQDNLYEFINLMDDRGELVFSDRQAKRMERALAHTEISFGQGGYQASEFVKRYLPQGYFGLLIADEGHEYKNENSAQGQAMGVLARKASRTLLLTGTLMGGYADDLYHLLYRLNPSMLIEDGFNYGPKGSMGSATMAFMREHGVLIDIHKQTDEGSHRTARGEKRTVSTVKGPGFGPKGIMRYVVPYTAFLKLSQIG
;
A
#
# COMPACT_ATOMS: atom_id res chain seq x y z
N MET A 1 -19.26 -48.28 59.07
CA MET A 1 -19.61 -47.38 57.93
C MET A 1 -18.46 -46.40 57.77
N GLU A 2 -17.31 -46.95 57.39
CA GLU A 2 -16.00 -46.43 57.77
C GLU A 2 -15.16 -46.00 56.57
N THR A 3 -14.60 -44.80 56.70
CA THR A 3 -13.15 -44.56 56.72
C THR A 3 -12.31 -45.65 56.06
N LEU A 4 -11.93 -45.46 54.79
CA LEU A 4 -10.91 -46.28 54.15
C LEU A 4 -9.52 -45.76 54.53
N GLN A 5 -9.04 -46.27 55.66
CA GLN A 5 -7.63 -46.44 55.96
C GLN A 5 -7.04 -47.47 54.98
N LEU A 6 -5.95 -47.11 54.31
CA LEU A 6 -5.05 -48.08 53.69
C LEU A 6 -3.86 -48.26 54.63
N SER A 7 -3.86 -49.42 55.29
CA SER A 7 -2.83 -49.93 56.18
C SER A 7 -1.54 -50.25 55.42
N GLN A 8 -0.42 -49.90 56.02
CA GLN A 8 0.90 -50.45 55.72
C GLN A 8 0.97 -51.90 56.17
N GLU A 9 1.56 -52.76 55.36
CA GLU A 9 2.32 -53.91 55.86
C GLU A 9 3.61 -54.06 55.03
N SER A 10 4.70 -53.96 55.75
CA SER A 10 6.10 -54.14 55.36
C SER A 10 6.44 -55.63 55.23
N ALA A 11 7.14 -55.99 54.16
CA ALA A 11 7.96 -57.20 54.12
C ALA A 11 9.36 -56.81 53.63
N ASP A 12 10.32 -56.89 54.54
CA ASP A 12 11.75 -56.83 54.27
C ASP A 12 12.18 -58.00 53.37
N VAL A 13 12.92 -57.70 52.29
CA VAL A 13 13.98 -58.61 51.80
C VAL A 13 15.21 -57.78 51.46
N ALA A 14 16.27 -58.11 52.18
CA ALA A 14 17.61 -57.56 52.06
C ALA A 14 18.30 -57.94 50.74
N GLY A 15 19.28 -57.13 50.35
CA GLY A 15 20.55 -57.66 49.84
C GLY A 15 20.86 -57.42 48.37
N SER A 16 21.86 -56.55 48.20
CA SER A 16 22.92 -56.55 47.19
C SER A 16 22.55 -56.32 45.72
N ASP A 17 22.73 -55.07 45.30
CA ASP A 17 23.71 -54.65 44.29
C ASP A 17 24.00 -55.65 43.16
N ASP A 18 23.27 -55.50 42.07
CA ASP A 18 23.84 -55.73 40.74
C ASP A 18 23.78 -54.42 39.95
N ALA A 19 24.96 -53.93 39.62
CA ALA A 19 25.21 -52.69 38.92
C ALA A 19 24.55 -52.71 37.53
N ALA A 20 23.53 -51.87 37.36
CA ALA A 20 23.12 -51.36 36.05
C ALA A 20 23.59 -49.91 35.96
N THR A 21 24.61 -49.70 35.14
CA THR A 21 25.12 -48.41 34.69
C THR A 21 24.00 -47.59 34.06
N ASP A 22 23.55 -46.55 34.76
CA ASP A 22 22.61 -45.57 34.24
C ASP A 22 23.41 -44.46 33.55
N ASP A 23 23.44 -44.48 32.21
CA ASP A 23 24.03 -43.43 31.36
C ASP A 23 23.01 -42.30 31.15
N ASP A 24 22.42 -41.81 32.25
CA ASP A 24 21.34 -40.80 32.24
C ASP A 24 21.87 -39.35 32.28
N THR A 25 23.17 -39.15 31.98
CA THR A 25 23.81 -37.82 32.03
C THR A 25 23.57 -36.95 30.77
N SER A 26 22.78 -37.42 29.81
CA SER A 26 22.58 -36.74 28.53
C SER A 26 21.24 -36.02 28.36
N VAL A 27 20.35 -36.05 29.36
CA VAL A 27 19.03 -35.42 29.30
C VAL A 27 18.90 -34.30 30.34
N ILE A 28 19.11 -33.06 29.92
CA ILE A 28 18.86 -31.86 30.74
C ILE A 28 17.44 -31.37 30.48
N ALA A 29 16.68 -31.07 31.54
CA ALA A 29 15.35 -30.49 31.40
C ALA A 29 15.46 -29.07 30.79
N LEU A 30 14.57 -28.73 29.85
CA LEU A 30 14.60 -27.44 29.14
C LEU A 30 14.72 -26.19 30.07
N PRO A 31 14.04 -26.11 31.23
CA PRO A 31 14.20 -24.99 32.14
C PRO A 31 15.62 -24.88 32.71
N GLU A 32 16.23 -26.02 33.06
CA GLU A 32 17.59 -26.10 33.60
C GLU A 32 18.63 -25.79 32.51
N PHE A 33 18.40 -26.25 31.29
CA PHE A 33 19.22 -25.89 30.14
C PHE A 33 19.17 -24.38 29.87
N ILE A 34 17.99 -23.76 29.88
CA ILE A 34 17.86 -22.30 29.70
C ILE A 34 18.50 -21.54 30.87
N ALA A 35 18.38 -22.02 32.11
CA ALA A 35 19.04 -21.39 33.25
C ALA A 35 20.57 -21.43 33.12
N ASN A 36 21.13 -22.56 32.69
CA ASN A 36 22.58 -22.77 32.63
C ASN A 36 23.24 -22.17 31.38
N PHE A 37 22.55 -22.20 30.22
CA PHE A 37 23.11 -21.79 28.92
C PHE A 37 22.40 -20.58 28.31
N GLY A 38 21.36 -20.06 28.94
CA GLY A 38 20.53 -18.97 28.39
C GLY A 38 21.31 -17.71 28.06
N ALA A 39 22.29 -17.33 28.88
CA ALA A 39 23.11 -16.14 28.62
C ALA A 39 23.93 -16.28 27.33
N GLY A 40 24.62 -17.42 27.15
CA GLY A 40 25.39 -17.72 25.95
C GLY A 40 24.51 -17.88 24.71
N LEU A 41 23.32 -18.48 24.86
CA LEU A 41 22.33 -18.56 23.77
C LEU A 41 21.84 -17.17 23.36
N LEU A 42 21.56 -16.28 24.32
CA LEU A 42 21.16 -14.90 24.04
C LEU A 42 22.26 -14.12 23.34
N GLU A 43 23.52 -14.32 23.73
CA GLU A 43 24.67 -13.68 23.09
C GLU A 43 24.85 -14.19 21.65
N ALA A 44 24.83 -15.51 21.45
CA ALA A 44 24.88 -16.10 20.11
C ALA A 44 23.72 -15.62 19.22
N VAL A 45 22.51 -15.49 19.78
CA VAL A 45 21.35 -14.94 19.05
C VAL A 45 21.57 -13.48 18.66
N ARG A 46 22.16 -12.66 19.55
CA ARG A 46 22.50 -11.25 19.27
C ARG A 46 23.58 -11.11 18.22
N GLU A 47 24.62 -11.95 18.26
CA GLU A 47 25.67 -11.96 17.25
C GLU A 47 25.14 -12.38 15.88
N GLN A 48 24.27 -13.38 15.83
CA GLN A 48 23.65 -13.86 14.59
C GLN A 48 22.59 -12.88 14.05
N ASN A 49 22.00 -12.05 14.90
CA ASN A 49 20.92 -11.13 14.55
C ASN A 49 21.21 -9.73 15.12
N PRO A 50 22.21 -9.02 14.59
CA PRO A 50 22.55 -7.68 15.07
C PRO A 50 21.36 -6.73 14.89
N SER A 51 21.12 -5.88 15.88
CA SER A 51 20.06 -4.87 15.81
C SER A 51 20.34 -3.87 14.70
N VAL A 52 19.32 -3.61 13.86
CA VAL A 52 19.38 -2.55 12.83
C VAL A 52 19.58 -1.17 13.44
N TYR A 53 19.07 -0.96 14.66
CA TYR A 53 19.23 0.26 15.42
C TYR A 53 19.44 -0.10 16.89
N ASP A 54 20.51 0.44 17.47
CA ASP A 54 21.02 0.12 18.81
C ASP A 54 20.67 1.20 19.85
N GLY A 55 19.86 2.20 19.47
CA GLY A 55 19.51 3.34 20.32
C GLY A 55 20.47 4.52 20.21
N GLN A 56 21.53 4.44 19.38
CA GLN A 56 22.41 5.57 19.15
C GLN A 56 21.78 6.58 18.17
N ARG A 57 21.35 7.71 18.71
CA ARG A 57 20.76 8.81 17.93
C ARG A 57 21.82 9.62 17.19
N ASP A 58 21.61 9.86 15.90
CA ASP A 58 22.41 10.82 15.14
C ASP A 58 22.05 12.25 15.57
N ALA A 59 23.01 12.96 16.16
CA ALA A 59 22.82 14.34 16.64
C ALA A 59 22.33 15.31 15.54
N ARG A 60 22.70 15.06 14.27
CA ARG A 60 22.22 15.86 13.13
C ARG A 60 20.73 15.64 12.88
N TRP A 61 20.26 14.41 13.02
CA TRP A 61 18.84 14.09 12.89
C TRP A 61 18.04 14.67 14.05
N ASP A 62 18.57 14.62 15.28
CA ASP A 62 17.90 15.25 16.42
C ASP A 62 17.77 16.77 16.24
N ALA A 63 18.81 17.45 15.76
CA ALA A 63 18.73 18.88 15.45
C ALA A 63 17.65 19.21 14.40
N LEU A 64 17.46 18.34 13.40
CA LEU A 64 16.39 18.49 12.41
C LEU A 64 15.00 18.28 13.03
N LEU A 65 14.85 17.29 13.90
CA LEU A 65 13.60 17.02 14.62
C LEU A 65 13.27 18.14 15.63
N ASP A 66 14.28 18.80 16.19
CA ASP A 66 14.12 19.95 17.08
C ASP A 66 13.64 21.21 16.37
N ASN A 67 13.91 21.33 15.07
CA ASN A 67 13.43 22.42 14.22
C ASN A 67 11.98 22.23 13.75
N LEU A 68 11.35 21.10 14.06
CA LEU A 68 9.92 20.90 13.80
C LEU A 68 9.08 21.73 14.78
N SER A 69 8.04 22.38 14.27
CA SER A 69 7.08 23.13 15.09
C SER A 69 6.36 22.23 16.09
N ARG A 70 6.08 20.98 15.70
CA ARG A 70 5.57 19.93 16.59
C ARG A 70 6.66 18.90 16.82
N LYS A 71 7.18 18.86 18.05
CA LYS A 71 8.28 17.97 18.42
C LYS A 71 7.77 16.57 18.75
N PRO A 72 8.39 15.51 18.21
CA PRO A 72 8.10 14.15 18.63
C PRO A 72 8.56 13.90 20.06
N PHE A 73 7.76 13.10 20.79
CA PHE A 73 8.13 12.58 22.11
C PHE A 73 9.36 11.67 22.03
N PRO A 74 10.08 11.43 23.15
CA PRO A 74 11.28 10.60 23.15
C PRO A 74 11.10 9.23 22.49
N ALA A 75 10.01 8.51 22.82
CA ALA A 75 9.74 7.20 22.21
C ALA A 75 9.43 7.29 20.71
N GLN A 76 8.75 8.36 20.27
CA GLN A 76 8.52 8.62 18.84
C GLN A 76 9.82 8.95 18.11
N ARG A 77 10.78 9.63 18.75
CA ARG A 77 12.11 9.90 18.19
C ARG A 77 12.86 8.61 17.93
N GLU A 78 12.87 7.68 18.88
CA GLU A 78 13.49 6.37 18.69
C GLU A 78 12.93 5.65 17.47
N VAL A 79 11.61 5.65 17.30
CA VAL A 79 10.95 5.06 16.13
C VAL A 79 11.38 5.75 14.83
N ILE A 80 11.43 7.08 14.83
CA ILE A 80 11.84 7.86 13.66
C ILE A 80 13.30 7.56 13.28
N HIS A 81 14.22 7.52 14.25
CA HIS A 81 15.62 7.18 14.03
C HIS A 81 15.76 5.74 13.52
N ALA A 82 15.15 4.77 14.20
CA ALA A 82 15.22 3.36 13.82
C ALA A 82 14.74 3.11 12.38
N ILE A 83 13.59 3.68 12.00
CA ILE A 83 13.06 3.54 10.64
C ILE A 83 13.92 4.29 9.62
N THR A 84 14.48 5.44 9.97
CA THR A 84 15.37 6.18 9.06
C THR A 84 16.68 5.42 8.83
N THR A 85 17.27 4.82 9.87
CA THR A 85 18.44 3.93 9.75
C THR A 85 18.13 2.73 8.87
N LEU A 86 17.01 2.03 9.13
CA LEU A 86 16.54 0.91 8.32
C LEU A 86 16.43 1.31 6.84
N LEU A 87 15.74 2.42 6.53
CA LEU A 87 15.49 2.84 5.17
C LEU A 87 16.71 3.45 4.48
N THR A 88 17.72 3.93 5.21
CA THR A 88 18.93 4.48 4.58
C THR A 88 19.96 3.41 4.30
N GLN A 89 20.08 2.40 5.18
CA GLN A 89 21.23 1.50 5.20
C GLN A 89 20.90 0.03 4.95
N HIS A 90 19.69 -0.43 5.27
CA HIS A 90 19.42 -1.87 5.37
C HIS A 90 18.31 -2.39 4.46
N ALA A 91 17.23 -1.62 4.24
CA ALA A 91 16.05 -2.12 3.54
C ALA A 91 15.37 -1.06 2.65
N PRO A 92 14.73 -1.49 1.54
CA PRO A 92 13.91 -0.60 0.73
C PRO A 92 12.56 -0.27 1.37
N GLY A 93 12.15 -1.02 2.40
CA GLY A 93 10.83 -0.92 3.02
C GLY A 93 10.88 -1.07 4.54
N GLY A 94 9.96 -0.39 5.23
CA GLY A 94 9.82 -0.46 6.69
C GLY A 94 8.39 -0.22 7.15
N ILE A 95 8.09 -0.58 8.39
CA ILE A 95 6.75 -0.54 8.97
C ILE A 95 6.81 0.17 10.32
N ILE A 96 5.94 1.14 10.53
CA ILE A 96 5.60 1.63 11.88
C ILE A 96 4.27 1.00 12.26
N ASN A 97 4.34 0.04 13.18
CA ASN A 97 3.17 -0.60 13.77
C ASN A 97 2.92 0.00 15.15
N ALA A 98 1.97 0.93 15.24
CA ALA A 98 1.73 1.67 16.46
C ALA A 98 0.25 1.85 16.78
N GLU A 99 -0.11 1.79 18.06
CA GLU A 99 -1.49 1.90 18.53
C GLU A 99 -2.15 3.22 18.09
N MET A 100 -3.48 3.27 18.07
CA MET A 100 -4.20 4.50 17.76
C MET A 100 -3.89 5.58 18.80
N GLY A 101 -3.71 6.82 18.36
CA GLY A 101 -3.35 7.94 19.25
C GLY A 101 -1.85 8.15 19.44
N THR A 102 -0.99 7.19 19.04
CA THR A 102 0.47 7.27 19.24
C THR A 102 1.22 8.26 18.34
N GLY A 103 0.53 8.98 17.45
CA GLY A 103 1.17 9.95 16.55
C GLY A 103 1.86 9.35 15.32
N LYS A 104 1.34 8.25 14.74
CA LYS A 104 1.84 7.65 13.48
C LYS A 104 2.09 8.67 12.37
N THR A 105 1.17 9.61 12.18
CA THR A 105 1.31 10.68 11.19
C THR A 105 2.53 11.56 11.48
N LEU A 106 2.74 11.95 12.74
CA LEU A 106 3.91 12.73 13.16
C LEU A 106 5.22 11.96 12.90
N MET A 107 5.26 10.67 13.25
CA MET A 107 6.42 9.82 13.00
C MET A 107 6.71 9.66 11.50
N GLY A 108 5.68 9.43 10.67
CA GLY A 108 5.84 9.36 9.22
C GLY A 108 6.35 10.67 8.62
N ILE A 109 5.87 11.82 9.11
CA ILE A 109 6.39 13.15 8.73
C ILE A 109 7.86 13.30 9.15
N GLY A 110 8.21 12.90 10.37
CA GLY A 110 9.60 12.93 10.87
C GLY A 110 10.56 12.13 9.99
N VAL A 111 10.20 10.88 9.68
CA VAL A 111 10.99 10.03 8.75
C VAL A 111 11.14 10.68 7.38
N ALA A 112 10.06 11.27 6.83
CA ALA A 112 10.12 11.98 5.56
C ALA A 112 11.08 13.17 5.57
N VAL A 113 11.12 13.93 6.67
CA VAL A 113 12.04 15.07 6.83
C VAL A 113 13.49 14.61 6.92
N LEU A 114 13.78 13.55 7.68
CA LEU A 114 15.13 13.01 7.78
C LEU A 114 15.61 12.44 6.45
N LEU A 115 14.78 11.61 5.79
CA LEU A 115 15.11 11.08 4.47
C LEU A 115 15.32 12.20 3.44
N HIS A 116 14.54 13.29 3.51
CA HIS A 116 14.76 14.44 2.65
C HIS A 116 16.19 15.02 2.78
N HIS A 117 16.70 15.13 4.01
CA HIS A 117 18.08 15.57 4.26
C HIS A 117 19.10 14.50 3.82
N CYS A 118 18.79 13.22 3.98
CA CYS A 118 19.66 12.11 3.53
C CYS A 118 19.76 11.95 2.01
N GLY A 119 19.03 12.71 1.19
CA GLY A 119 19.13 12.59 -0.27
C GLY A 119 17.80 12.41 -1.00
N PHE A 120 16.76 12.01 -0.30
CA PHE A 120 15.52 11.52 -0.90
C PHE A 120 14.60 12.70 -1.29
N PRO A 121 14.34 12.97 -2.57
CA PRO A 121 13.88 14.29 -3.00
C PRO A 121 12.46 14.63 -2.53
N ARG A 122 11.51 13.72 -2.67
CA ARG A 122 10.07 13.96 -2.48
C ARG A 122 9.39 12.83 -1.75
N THR A 123 8.31 13.15 -1.05
CA THR A 123 7.48 12.17 -0.35
C THR A 123 6.11 12.08 -0.99
N LEU A 124 5.70 10.88 -1.40
CA LEU A 124 4.33 10.57 -1.77
C LEU A 124 3.63 9.92 -0.57
N VAL A 125 2.48 10.44 -0.18
CA VAL A 125 1.64 9.90 0.87
C VAL A 125 0.37 9.34 0.22
N ILE A 126 0.08 8.07 0.45
CA ILE A 126 -1.20 7.46 0.15
C ILE A 126 -1.97 7.37 1.46
N ALA A 127 -3.16 7.95 1.52
CA ALA A 127 -3.99 7.95 2.71
C ALA A 127 -5.44 7.58 2.41
N PRO A 128 -6.20 7.11 3.42
CA PRO A 128 -7.66 7.08 3.34
C PRO A 128 -8.22 8.44 2.88
N PRO A 129 -9.30 8.47 2.10
CA PRO A 129 -9.80 9.69 1.45
C PRO A 129 -10.09 10.82 2.45
N HIS A 130 -10.73 10.47 3.57
CA HIS A 130 -11.07 11.38 4.66
C HIS A 130 -9.85 11.89 5.45
N LEU A 131 -8.66 11.29 5.28
CA LEU A 131 -7.42 11.69 5.96
C LEU A 131 -6.50 12.56 5.10
N VAL A 132 -6.77 12.70 3.80
CA VAL A 132 -5.89 13.46 2.86
C VAL A 132 -5.64 14.89 3.34
N TYR A 133 -6.69 15.59 3.77
CA TYR A 133 -6.58 16.97 4.25
C TYR A 133 -6.03 17.06 5.67
N LYS A 134 -6.31 16.04 6.50
CA LYS A 134 -5.66 15.91 7.80
C LYS A 134 -4.14 15.81 7.62
N TRP A 135 -3.66 14.97 6.71
CA TRP A 135 -2.24 14.88 6.35
C TRP A 135 -1.67 16.24 5.92
N ARG A 136 -2.36 16.97 5.04
CA ARG A 136 -1.92 18.32 4.63
C ARG A 136 -1.78 19.26 5.81
N ARG A 137 -2.77 19.29 6.71
CA ARG A 137 -2.75 20.12 7.92
C ARG A 137 -1.60 19.72 8.83
N GLU A 138 -1.48 18.44 9.14
CA GLU A 138 -0.43 17.88 9.99
C GLU A 138 0.97 18.20 9.46
N ILE A 139 1.21 18.06 8.16
CA ILE A 139 2.49 18.42 7.54
C ILE A 139 2.77 19.91 7.68
N LYS A 140 1.81 20.78 7.31
CA LYS A 140 2.00 22.24 7.37
C LYS A 140 2.18 22.75 8.80
N THR A 141 1.49 22.16 9.77
CA THR A 141 1.61 22.53 11.18
C THR A 141 2.91 22.00 11.78
N THR A 142 3.43 20.86 11.32
CA THR A 142 4.63 20.23 11.88
C THR A 142 5.93 20.75 11.26
N VAL A 143 5.97 20.94 9.95
CA VAL A 143 7.20 21.23 9.19
C VAL A 143 7.18 22.65 8.63
N PRO A 144 7.98 23.58 9.18
CA PRO A 144 8.10 24.93 8.65
C PRO A 144 8.51 24.92 7.17
N GLY A 145 7.81 25.71 6.34
CA GLY A 145 8.16 25.87 4.92
C GLY A 145 7.90 24.66 4.02
N ALA A 146 7.30 23.58 4.53
CA ALA A 146 7.01 22.39 3.72
C ALA A 146 6.03 22.72 2.58
N ARG A 147 6.32 22.17 1.39
CA ARG A 147 5.43 22.27 0.22
C ARG A 147 4.54 21.04 0.16
N VAL A 148 3.23 21.25 0.02
CA VAL A 148 2.25 20.17 0.07
C VAL A 148 1.29 20.28 -1.12
N TRP A 149 1.17 19.18 -1.86
CA TRP A 149 0.32 19.05 -3.04
C TRP A 149 -0.73 17.96 -2.83
N ILE A 150 -1.95 18.20 -3.27
CA ILE A 150 -3.04 17.19 -3.24
C ILE A 150 -3.37 16.75 -4.66
N LEU A 151 -3.36 15.44 -4.89
CA LEU A 151 -3.56 14.78 -6.19
C LEU A 151 -4.94 14.13 -6.33
N ASN A 152 -5.98 14.74 -5.71
CA ASN A 152 -7.36 14.23 -5.69
C ASN A 152 -8.38 15.12 -6.44
N GLY A 153 -8.00 16.31 -6.88
CA GLY A 153 -8.91 17.27 -7.54
C GLY A 153 -9.14 17.02 -9.04
N PRO A 154 -10.07 17.72 -9.69
CA PRO A 154 -10.27 17.71 -11.15
C PRO A 154 -9.05 18.29 -11.88
N ASP A 155 -8.25 19.11 -11.20
CA ASP A 155 -7.00 19.67 -11.67
C ASP A 155 -5.80 18.70 -11.55
N THR A 156 -6.04 17.45 -11.13
CA THR A 156 -4.98 16.44 -10.93
C THR A 156 -4.10 16.29 -12.16
N LEU A 157 -4.66 16.28 -13.37
CA LEU A 157 -3.84 16.19 -14.59
C LEU A 157 -2.90 17.39 -14.76
N ARG A 158 -3.38 18.61 -14.51
CA ARG A 158 -2.55 19.82 -14.57
C ARG A 158 -1.41 19.75 -13.57
N LYS A 159 -1.72 19.38 -12.32
CA LYS A 159 -0.72 19.14 -11.27
C LYS A 159 0.29 18.09 -11.73
N LEU A 160 -0.15 16.93 -12.19
CA LEU A 160 0.74 15.85 -12.65
C LEU A 160 1.65 16.28 -13.81
N LEU A 161 1.15 17.09 -14.75
CA LEU A 161 1.98 17.67 -15.82
C LEU A 161 3.02 18.64 -15.27
N GLN A 162 2.67 19.44 -14.26
CA GLN A 162 3.62 20.29 -13.54
C GLN A 162 4.66 19.46 -12.78
N LEU A 163 4.27 18.37 -12.12
CA LEU A 163 5.23 17.45 -11.49
C LEU A 163 6.23 16.91 -12.52
N ARG A 164 5.78 16.57 -13.73
CA ARG A 164 6.67 16.06 -14.80
C ARG A 164 7.74 17.08 -15.20
N SER A 165 7.47 18.38 -15.14
CA SER A 165 8.46 19.42 -15.44
C SER A 165 9.39 19.73 -14.26
N MET A 166 9.00 19.36 -13.03
CA MET A 166 9.79 19.58 -11.81
C MET A 166 10.95 18.58 -11.69
N ARG A 167 12.06 18.83 -12.39
CA ARG A 167 13.24 17.94 -12.39
C ARG A 167 14.26 18.25 -11.29
N THR A 168 14.26 19.46 -10.76
CA THR A 168 15.21 19.86 -9.71
C THR A 168 14.86 19.21 -8.38
N ARG A 169 15.87 18.91 -7.56
CA ARG A 169 15.65 18.46 -6.19
C ARG A 169 15.05 19.63 -5.38
N PRO A 170 13.97 19.41 -4.62
CA PRO A 170 13.39 20.48 -3.82
C PRO A 170 14.33 20.86 -2.67
N ALA A 171 14.40 22.16 -2.36
CA ALA A 171 15.23 22.68 -1.26
C ALA A 171 14.59 22.50 0.12
N VAL A 172 13.27 22.27 0.15
CA VAL A 172 12.48 22.05 1.36
C VAL A 172 11.73 20.73 1.23
N PRO A 173 11.33 20.08 2.35
CA PRO A 173 10.49 18.90 2.32
C PRO A 173 9.23 19.13 1.48
N GLU A 174 9.07 18.31 0.44
CA GLU A 174 7.96 18.39 -0.51
C GLU A 174 7.13 17.10 -0.48
N PHE A 175 5.84 17.27 -0.18
CA PHE A 175 4.88 16.19 0.02
C PHE A 175 3.78 16.23 -1.05
N PHE A 176 3.43 15.06 -1.55
CA PHE A 176 2.32 14.84 -2.47
C PHE A 176 1.36 13.86 -1.82
N ILE A 177 0.07 14.19 -1.71
CA ILE A 177 -0.91 13.37 -1.01
C ILE A 177 -1.94 12.87 -2.03
N LEU A 178 -2.14 11.56 -2.05
CA LEU A 178 -3.07 10.85 -2.92
C LEU A 178 -4.03 10.02 -2.07
N GLY A 179 -5.33 10.11 -2.37
CA GLY A 179 -6.35 9.27 -1.74
C GLY A 179 -6.30 7.85 -2.31
N ARG A 180 -6.31 6.83 -1.44
CA ARG A 180 -6.17 5.42 -1.86
C ARG A 180 -7.21 4.94 -2.87
N VAL A 181 -8.45 5.45 -2.82
CA VAL A 181 -9.54 5.01 -3.72
C VAL A 181 -9.36 5.55 -5.14
N ARG A 182 -8.56 6.62 -5.29
CA ARG A 182 -8.14 7.18 -6.58
C ARG A 182 -7.06 6.33 -7.25
N MET A 183 -6.43 5.43 -6.51
CA MET A 183 -5.49 4.47 -7.06
C MET A 183 -6.24 3.31 -7.70
N ARG A 184 -6.01 3.13 -8.98
CA ARG A 184 -6.55 2.02 -9.76
C ARG A 184 -5.52 1.58 -10.78
N MET A 185 -5.72 0.37 -11.29
CA MET A 185 -4.93 -0.24 -12.35
C MET A 185 -5.83 -0.41 -13.57
N GLY A 186 -6.00 0.64 -14.38
CA GLY A 186 -6.68 0.52 -15.68
C GLY A 186 -7.42 1.79 -16.08
N PHE A 187 -7.24 2.23 -17.32
CA PHE A 187 -7.70 3.52 -17.83
C PHE A 187 -8.26 3.31 -19.23
N ASP A 188 -9.10 4.23 -19.67
CA ASP A 188 -9.43 4.35 -21.08
C ASP A 188 -8.23 4.99 -21.79
N TRP A 189 -7.86 4.45 -22.95
CA TRP A 189 -6.78 4.99 -23.77
C TRP A 189 -7.31 5.36 -25.14
N LYS A 190 -6.57 6.23 -25.81
CA LYS A 190 -6.76 6.52 -27.22
C LYS A 190 -5.42 6.37 -27.96
N PRO A 191 -5.45 6.00 -29.24
CA PRO A 191 -4.28 6.00 -30.12
C PRO A 191 -3.57 7.36 -30.11
N ALA A 192 -2.24 7.31 -30.08
CA ALA A 192 -1.37 8.49 -30.13
C ALA A 192 -0.31 8.24 -31.20
N PHE A 193 -0.44 8.94 -32.32
CA PHE A 193 0.48 8.85 -33.45
C PHE A 193 0.51 10.20 -34.16
N ALA A 194 1.63 10.50 -34.81
CA ALA A 194 1.76 11.62 -35.73
C ALA A 194 1.28 11.19 -37.13
N ARG A 195 1.01 12.17 -37.99
CA ARG A 195 0.64 11.95 -39.39
C ARG A 195 1.78 12.41 -40.26
N ARG A 196 2.21 11.59 -41.22
CA ARG A 196 3.26 11.93 -42.17
C ARG A 196 2.82 11.53 -43.57
N VAL A 197 2.99 12.43 -44.54
CA VAL A 197 2.79 12.12 -45.96
C VAL A 197 4.00 11.33 -46.44
N ALA A 198 3.75 10.25 -47.17
CA ALA A 198 4.80 9.49 -47.84
C ALA A 198 4.28 8.90 -49.15
N THR A 199 5.20 8.75 -50.09
CA THR A 199 4.99 8.03 -51.34
C THR A 199 5.60 6.66 -51.16
N LEU A 200 4.77 5.62 -51.31
CA LEU A 200 5.22 4.23 -51.29
C LEU A 200 5.15 3.71 -52.72
N ASP A 201 6.28 3.27 -53.22
CA ASP A 201 6.34 2.55 -54.49
C ASP A 201 5.84 1.14 -54.24
N MET A 202 4.63 0.85 -54.73
CA MET A 202 4.16 -0.52 -54.87
C MET A 202 4.69 -1.07 -56.19
N GLU A 203 4.78 -2.40 -56.32
CA GLU A 203 5.30 -3.09 -57.52
C GLU A 203 4.67 -2.62 -58.85
N THR A 204 3.50 -1.99 -58.80
CA THR A 204 2.74 -1.52 -59.97
C THR A 204 2.39 -0.03 -59.97
N ASP A 205 2.49 0.71 -58.85
CA ASP A 205 2.13 2.13 -58.81
C ASP A 205 2.66 2.89 -57.56
N ALA A 206 2.98 4.17 -57.69
CA ALA A 206 3.47 5.01 -56.59
C ALA A 206 2.31 5.71 -55.86
N ILE A 207 2.00 5.25 -54.65
CA ILE A 207 0.87 5.78 -53.87
C ILE A 207 1.36 6.83 -52.88
N THR A 208 0.99 8.09 -53.12
CA THR A 208 1.20 9.19 -52.16
C THR A 208 0.01 9.32 -51.22
N ARG A 209 0.20 8.99 -49.93
CA ARG A 209 -0.86 9.05 -48.90
C ARG A 209 -0.32 9.54 -47.56
N VAL A 210 -1.25 9.87 -46.66
CA VAL A 210 -0.94 10.15 -45.26
C VAL A 210 -0.93 8.84 -44.48
N PHE A 211 0.16 8.58 -43.76
CA PHE A 211 0.34 7.42 -42.89
C PHE A 211 0.49 7.83 -41.43
N ALA A 212 0.19 6.91 -40.53
CA ALA A 212 0.46 7.06 -39.11
C ALA A 212 1.93 6.76 -38.83
N CYS A 213 2.58 7.61 -38.03
CA CYS A 213 3.95 7.42 -37.59
C CYS A 213 4.13 7.71 -36.10
N CYS A 214 5.25 7.23 -35.57
CA CYS A 214 5.69 7.50 -34.22
C CYS A 214 5.92 9.01 -34.03
N PRO A 215 5.35 9.64 -33.00
CA PRO A 215 5.52 11.07 -32.76
C PRO A 215 6.94 11.44 -32.29
N SER A 216 7.74 10.46 -31.88
CA SER A 216 9.10 10.67 -31.38
C SER A 216 10.16 10.46 -32.48
N CYS A 217 10.24 9.25 -33.05
CA CYS A 217 11.26 8.91 -34.07
C CYS A 217 10.77 9.03 -35.52
N GLY A 218 9.46 9.23 -35.75
CA GLY A 218 8.89 9.30 -37.10
C GLY A 218 8.74 7.96 -37.82
N GLU A 219 9.11 6.83 -37.24
CA GLU A 219 8.91 5.50 -37.85
C GLU A 219 7.43 5.22 -38.13
N PHE A 220 7.09 4.58 -39.26
CA PHE A 220 5.69 4.28 -39.56
C PHE A 220 5.12 3.22 -38.62
N VAL A 221 3.83 3.36 -38.30
CA VAL A 221 3.12 2.32 -37.56
C VAL A 221 2.63 1.29 -38.57
N CYS A 222 3.18 0.08 -38.53
CA CYS A 222 2.86 -0.97 -39.50
C CYS A 222 2.01 -2.12 -38.94
N ASP A 223 1.43 -2.90 -39.85
CA ASP A 223 0.85 -4.22 -39.56
C ASP A 223 1.94 -5.29 -39.36
N GLU A 224 1.54 -6.57 -39.24
CA GLU A 224 2.45 -7.70 -39.02
C GLU A 224 3.32 -7.98 -40.26
N ASP A 225 2.87 -7.57 -41.44
CA ASP A 225 3.55 -7.75 -42.72
C ASP A 225 4.46 -6.56 -43.09
N GLY A 226 4.54 -5.54 -42.22
CA GLY A 226 5.38 -4.36 -42.42
C GLY A 226 4.73 -3.24 -43.23
N ASN A 227 3.47 -3.35 -43.62
CA ASN A 227 2.76 -2.30 -44.37
C ASN A 227 2.33 -1.16 -43.43
N PRO A 228 2.59 0.11 -43.80
CA PRO A 228 2.27 1.25 -42.95
C PRO A 228 0.77 1.52 -42.91
N PHE A 229 0.24 1.73 -41.70
CA PHE A 229 -1.15 2.05 -41.50
C PHE A 229 -1.50 3.47 -41.95
N THR A 230 -2.66 3.60 -42.59
CA THR A 230 -3.35 4.89 -42.68
C THR A 230 -3.79 5.35 -41.28
N PRO A 231 -4.03 6.67 -41.04
CA PRO A 231 -4.54 7.17 -39.77
C PRO A 231 -5.80 6.48 -39.24
N THR A 232 -6.67 6.00 -40.14
CA THR A 232 -7.90 5.29 -39.76
C THR A 232 -7.61 3.88 -39.28
N GLN A 233 -6.79 3.13 -40.01
CA GLN A 233 -6.36 1.78 -39.62
C GLN A 233 -5.55 1.80 -38.32
N ALA A 234 -4.60 2.74 -38.20
CA ALA A 234 -3.83 2.92 -36.99
C ALA A 234 -4.74 3.21 -35.78
N ARG A 235 -5.80 4.02 -35.97
CA ARG A 235 -6.77 4.30 -34.92
C ARG A 235 -7.53 3.05 -34.47
N SER A 236 -7.96 2.18 -35.38
CA SER A 236 -8.62 0.91 -35.02
C SER A 236 -7.66 -0.03 -34.31
N ALA A 237 -6.50 -0.31 -34.93
CA ALA A 237 -5.52 -1.27 -34.43
C ALA A 237 -4.96 -0.89 -33.05
N LEU A 238 -4.70 0.39 -32.81
CA LEU A 238 -4.18 0.90 -31.53
C LEU A 238 -5.27 1.06 -30.45
N ASN A 239 -6.55 1.10 -30.85
CA ASN A 239 -7.68 1.02 -29.91
C ASN A 239 -7.85 -0.41 -29.39
N GLU A 240 -7.70 -1.41 -30.24
CA GLU A 240 -7.81 -2.82 -29.84
C GLU A 240 -6.60 -3.29 -29.02
N LYS A 241 -5.39 -2.98 -29.49
CA LYS A 241 -4.15 -3.44 -28.87
C LYS A 241 -3.17 -2.28 -28.67
N ARG A 242 -2.78 -2.06 -27.43
CA ARG A 242 -1.75 -1.08 -27.06
C ARG A 242 -0.39 -1.53 -27.59
N ARG A 243 0.23 -0.72 -28.45
CA ARG A 243 1.57 -0.96 -29.02
C ARG A 243 2.55 0.14 -28.62
N ALA A 244 3.84 -0.18 -28.65
CA ALA A 244 4.92 0.81 -28.60
C ALA A 244 5.70 0.74 -29.90
N CYS A 245 6.27 1.87 -30.31
CA CYS A 245 7.24 1.94 -31.40
C CYS A 245 8.56 1.30 -30.95
N SER A 246 9.41 0.91 -31.91
CA SER A 246 10.74 0.36 -31.68
C SER A 246 11.62 1.26 -30.81
N CYS A 247 11.48 2.60 -30.93
CA CYS A 247 12.19 3.58 -30.12
C CYS A 247 11.68 3.68 -28.65
N GLY A 248 10.70 2.87 -28.27
CA GLY A 248 10.10 2.86 -26.93
C GLY A 248 8.96 3.85 -26.73
N GLU A 249 8.67 4.72 -27.71
CA GLU A 249 7.54 5.65 -27.65
C GLU A 249 6.20 4.90 -27.69
N ARG A 250 5.26 5.30 -26.84
CA ARG A 250 3.96 4.62 -26.74
C ARG A 250 3.01 5.17 -27.81
N LEU A 251 2.44 4.31 -28.63
CA LEU A 251 1.51 4.72 -29.71
C LEU A 251 0.08 4.95 -29.22
N TRP A 252 -0.07 5.31 -27.95
CA TRP A 252 -1.34 5.51 -27.27
C TRP A 252 -1.14 6.40 -26.04
N THR A 253 -2.16 7.18 -25.73
CA THR A 253 -2.20 8.05 -24.56
C THR A 253 -3.47 7.78 -23.76
N LEU A 254 -3.45 8.17 -22.50
CA LEU A 254 -4.62 8.10 -21.64
C LEU A 254 -5.71 9.04 -22.18
N ALA A 255 -6.96 8.59 -22.12
CA ALA A 255 -8.13 9.35 -22.49
C ALA A 255 -9.08 9.45 -21.27
N PRO A 256 -9.79 10.57 -21.10
CA PRO A 256 -10.96 10.59 -20.23
C PRO A 256 -11.97 9.54 -20.71
N ARG A 257 -12.75 8.95 -19.80
CA ARG A 257 -13.97 8.25 -20.21
C ARG A 257 -14.82 9.21 -21.02
N ALA A 258 -15.30 8.76 -22.17
CA ALA A 258 -16.28 9.48 -22.98
C ALA A 258 -17.64 9.52 -22.27
N GLN A 259 -17.71 10.19 -21.13
CA GLN A 259 -18.94 10.74 -20.59
C GLN A 259 -18.89 12.21 -21.00
N GLY A 260 -19.89 12.67 -21.75
CA GLY A 260 -19.94 14.03 -22.32
C GLY A 260 -19.52 15.09 -21.31
N THR A 261 -18.82 16.13 -21.76
CA THR A 261 -18.36 17.29 -20.97
C THR A 261 -19.49 17.84 -20.12
N ARG A 262 -19.58 17.38 -18.87
CA ARG A 262 -20.50 17.92 -17.87
C ARG A 262 -19.94 19.23 -17.39
N SER A 263 -20.78 20.25 -17.31
CA SER A 263 -20.36 21.54 -16.73
C SER A 263 -19.96 21.35 -15.26
N MET A 264 -19.11 22.24 -14.72
CA MET A 264 -18.74 22.21 -13.30
C MET A 264 -20.00 22.24 -12.43
N ARG A 265 -20.98 23.07 -12.81
CA ARG A 265 -22.29 23.13 -12.17
C ARG A 265 -23.00 21.79 -12.12
N GLU A 266 -23.06 21.05 -13.22
CA GLU A 266 -23.70 19.73 -13.26
C GLU A 266 -22.96 18.69 -12.42
N LEU A 267 -21.63 18.72 -12.43
CA LEU A 267 -20.81 17.85 -11.59
C LEU A 267 -21.08 18.14 -10.12
N VAL A 268 -21.06 19.41 -9.73
CA VAL A 268 -21.30 19.84 -8.36
C VAL A 268 -22.73 19.51 -7.92
N LYS A 269 -23.72 19.77 -8.78
CA LYS A 269 -25.12 19.41 -8.54
C LYS A 269 -25.29 17.91 -8.32
N SER A 270 -24.72 17.08 -9.20
CA SER A 270 -24.83 15.62 -9.11
C SER A 270 -24.25 15.06 -7.82
N ALA A 271 -23.19 15.69 -7.33
CA ALA A 271 -22.52 15.33 -6.10
C ALA A 271 -23.30 15.79 -4.85
N LEU A 272 -23.84 17.01 -4.86
CA LEU A 272 -24.73 17.49 -3.80
C LEU A 272 -25.92 16.55 -3.61
N LEU A 273 -26.49 16.03 -4.71
CA LEU A 273 -27.60 15.08 -4.69
C LEU A 273 -27.25 13.70 -4.12
N GLN A 274 -25.98 13.33 -4.04
CA GLN A 274 -25.55 12.09 -3.38
C GLN A 274 -25.55 12.20 -1.85
N MET A 275 -25.62 13.43 -1.32
CA MET A 275 -25.62 13.65 0.12
C MET A 275 -26.99 13.35 0.72
N PRO A 276 -27.04 12.64 1.86
CA PRO A 276 -28.30 12.46 2.58
C PRO A 276 -28.85 13.83 2.96
N THR A 277 -30.17 14.00 2.84
CA THR A 277 -30.91 15.24 3.16
C THR A 277 -30.77 16.40 2.17
N VAL A 278 -30.00 16.26 1.09
CA VAL A 278 -29.88 17.26 0.02
C VAL A 278 -30.69 16.83 -1.21
N GLY A 279 -31.80 17.52 -1.49
CA GLY A 279 -32.61 17.32 -2.69
C GLY A 279 -32.33 18.37 -3.78
N GLU A 280 -32.97 18.24 -4.95
CA GLU A 280 -32.73 19.14 -6.10
C GLU A 280 -32.86 20.62 -5.77
N LYS A 281 -33.95 21.01 -5.07
CA LYS A 281 -34.18 22.40 -4.68
C LYS A 281 -33.10 22.94 -3.73
N THR A 282 -32.56 22.10 -2.86
CA THR A 282 -31.47 22.47 -1.93
C THR A 282 -30.15 22.58 -2.69
N ALA A 283 -29.85 21.64 -3.58
CA ALA A 283 -28.66 21.67 -4.41
C ALA A 283 -28.61 22.91 -5.32
N ASP A 284 -29.73 23.26 -5.97
CA ASP A 284 -29.81 24.47 -6.80
C ASP A 284 -29.68 25.75 -5.99
N ARG A 285 -30.24 25.79 -4.78
CA ARG A 285 -30.10 26.93 -3.85
C ARG A 285 -28.65 27.12 -3.38
N LEU A 286 -27.96 26.02 -3.08
CA LEU A 286 -26.54 26.07 -2.71
C LEU A 286 -25.71 26.59 -3.88
N LEU A 287 -25.92 26.04 -5.09
CA LEU A 287 -25.22 26.46 -6.30
C LEU A 287 -25.45 27.93 -6.66
N SER A 288 -26.68 28.43 -6.51
CA SER A 288 -26.99 29.83 -6.80
C SER A 288 -26.40 30.79 -5.76
N ARG A 289 -26.32 30.37 -4.48
CA ARG A 289 -25.86 31.23 -3.38
C ARG A 289 -24.35 31.27 -3.23
N PHE A 290 -23.68 30.12 -3.30
CA PHE A 290 -22.24 29.98 -3.02
C PHE A 290 -21.38 29.86 -4.28
N GLY A 291 -22.00 29.57 -5.43
CA GLY A 291 -21.29 29.37 -6.68
C GLY A 291 -20.67 27.98 -6.81
N GLU A 292 -20.51 27.54 -8.06
CA GLU A 292 -19.99 26.22 -8.39
C GLU A 292 -18.51 26.02 -8.09
N SER A 293 -17.68 27.07 -8.14
CA SER A 293 -16.25 26.97 -7.81
C SER A 293 -16.02 26.77 -6.31
N LEU A 294 -16.63 27.61 -5.47
CA LEU A 294 -16.48 27.52 -4.01
C LEU A 294 -17.03 26.20 -3.48
N LEU A 295 -18.19 25.75 -3.97
CA LEU A 295 -18.75 24.47 -3.59
C LEU A 295 -17.94 23.29 -4.12
N ALA A 296 -17.41 23.37 -5.36
CA ALA A 296 -16.48 22.37 -5.85
C ALA A 296 -15.25 22.30 -4.95
N ASP A 297 -14.66 23.43 -4.59
CA ASP A 297 -13.50 23.51 -3.71
C ASP A 297 -13.84 22.96 -2.33
N MET A 298 -14.95 23.35 -1.69
CA MET A 298 -15.34 22.83 -0.37
C MET A 298 -15.62 21.33 -0.39
N LEU A 299 -16.32 20.85 -1.41
CA LEU A 299 -16.66 19.44 -1.52
C LEU A 299 -15.47 18.56 -1.94
N GLN A 300 -14.47 19.13 -2.62
CA GLN A 300 -13.21 18.46 -2.96
C GLN A 300 -12.17 18.57 -1.85
N ASP A 301 -12.08 19.73 -1.20
CA ASP A 301 -11.01 20.16 -0.30
C ASP A 301 -11.34 20.00 1.18
N ASN A 302 -12.60 20.14 1.59
CA ASN A 302 -12.95 20.09 3.00
C ASN A 302 -14.46 19.84 3.22
N LEU A 303 -14.88 18.56 3.15
CA LEU A 303 -16.28 18.19 3.40
C LEU A 303 -16.79 18.66 4.78
N TYR A 304 -15.92 18.82 5.77
CA TYR A 304 -16.32 19.38 7.08
C TYR A 304 -16.63 20.88 7.01
N GLU A 305 -15.97 21.64 6.15
CA GLU A 305 -16.29 23.05 5.90
C GLU A 305 -17.60 23.19 5.14
N PHE A 306 -17.88 22.24 4.24
CA PHE A 306 -19.20 22.17 3.62
C PHE A 306 -20.30 21.82 4.64
N ILE A 307 -20.06 20.86 5.54
CA ILE A 307 -21.05 20.50 6.58
C ILE A 307 -21.29 21.67 7.56
N ASN A 308 -20.24 22.45 7.83
CA ASN A 308 -20.30 23.64 8.67
C ASN A 308 -20.46 24.94 7.85
N LEU A 309 -21.02 24.84 6.65
CA LEU A 309 -21.19 25.99 5.77
C LEU A 309 -22.08 27.02 6.46
N MET A 310 -21.59 28.25 6.55
CA MET A 310 -22.34 29.38 7.08
C MET A 310 -22.89 30.23 5.94
N ASP A 311 -24.04 30.83 6.21
CA ASP A 311 -24.68 31.75 5.31
C ASP A 311 -24.19 33.20 5.54
N ASP A 312 -24.66 34.16 4.73
CA ASP A 312 -24.19 35.55 4.80
C ASP A 312 -24.48 36.26 6.15
N ARG A 313 -25.30 35.63 7.01
CA ARG A 313 -25.65 36.11 8.36
C ARG A 313 -24.87 35.37 9.45
N GLY A 314 -23.97 34.46 9.08
CA GLY A 314 -23.20 33.63 10.00
C GLY A 314 -24.00 32.45 10.58
N GLU A 315 -25.18 32.14 10.05
CA GLU A 315 -25.97 30.99 10.48
C GLU A 315 -25.59 29.72 9.72
N LEU A 316 -25.60 28.57 10.39
CA LEU A 316 -25.32 27.29 9.74
C LEU A 316 -26.40 26.94 8.71
N VAL A 317 -25.96 26.62 7.50
CA VAL A 317 -26.83 26.21 6.39
C VAL A 317 -27.47 24.84 6.66
N PHE A 318 -26.79 23.99 7.42
CA PHE A 318 -27.26 22.66 7.82
C PHE A 318 -27.50 22.60 9.33
N SER A 319 -28.63 22.01 9.73
CA SER A 319 -28.87 21.73 11.16
C SER A 319 -27.94 20.64 11.69
N ASP A 320 -27.67 20.62 13.00
CA ASP A 320 -26.84 19.60 13.66
C ASP A 320 -27.27 18.15 13.31
N ARG A 321 -28.58 17.92 13.19
CA ARG A 321 -29.13 16.60 12.81
C ARG A 321 -28.86 16.23 11.35
N GLN A 322 -28.75 17.21 10.46
CA GLN A 322 -28.37 16.99 9.05
C GLN A 322 -26.86 16.79 8.95
N ALA A 323 -26.07 17.65 9.60
CA ALA A 323 -24.62 17.55 9.67
C ALA A 323 -24.16 16.18 10.15
N LYS A 324 -24.66 15.69 11.30
CA LYS A 324 -24.31 14.37 11.86
C LYS A 324 -24.71 13.20 10.96
N ARG A 325 -25.78 13.34 10.16
CA ARG A 325 -26.19 12.32 9.17
C ARG A 325 -25.28 12.34 7.95
N MET A 326 -24.90 13.52 7.49
CA MET A 326 -23.95 13.70 6.39
C MET A 326 -22.58 13.16 6.79
N GLU A 327 -22.06 13.48 7.98
CA GLU A 327 -20.80 12.92 8.49
C GLU A 327 -20.80 11.39 8.50
N ARG A 328 -21.87 10.77 9.00
CA ARG A 328 -22.00 9.30 9.05
C ARG A 328 -22.07 8.65 7.67
N ALA A 329 -22.78 9.25 6.73
CA ALA A 329 -22.89 8.72 5.36
C ALA A 329 -21.59 8.93 4.56
N LEU A 330 -20.93 10.08 4.76
CA LEU A 330 -19.68 10.46 4.09
C LEU A 330 -18.46 9.73 4.67
N ALA A 331 -18.55 9.16 5.87
CA ALA A 331 -17.54 8.25 6.40
C ALA A 331 -17.33 7.02 5.50
N HIS A 332 -18.36 6.62 4.74
CA HIS A 332 -18.37 5.42 3.90
C HIS A 332 -18.57 5.70 2.39
N THR A 333 -18.97 6.90 2.00
CA THR A 333 -19.35 7.24 0.62
C THR A 333 -18.49 8.39 0.08
N GLU A 334 -17.78 8.15 -1.02
CA GLU A 334 -17.01 9.20 -1.71
C GLU A 334 -17.87 9.98 -2.70
N ILE A 335 -17.78 11.30 -2.63
CA ILE A 335 -18.31 12.22 -3.63
C ILE A 335 -17.13 12.72 -4.46
N SER A 336 -17.01 12.22 -5.69
CA SER A 336 -15.94 12.59 -6.62
C SER A 336 -16.44 13.61 -7.64
N PHE A 337 -15.82 14.79 -7.68
CA PHE A 337 -16.08 15.79 -8.70
C PHE A 337 -15.08 15.64 -9.85
N GLY A 338 -15.60 15.61 -11.07
CA GLY A 338 -14.78 15.75 -12.28
C GLY A 338 -14.76 14.53 -13.19
N GLN A 339 -14.58 14.84 -14.47
CA GLN A 339 -14.34 13.91 -15.59
C GLN A 339 -12.97 13.22 -15.55
N GLY A 340 -12.40 13.01 -14.36
CA GLY A 340 -11.01 12.61 -14.17
C GLY A 340 -10.76 11.13 -14.44
N GLY A 341 -10.87 10.68 -15.68
CA GLY A 341 -10.42 9.34 -16.11
C GLY A 341 -8.92 9.11 -15.94
N TYR A 342 -8.14 10.15 -15.61
CA TYR A 342 -6.70 10.05 -15.38
C TYR A 342 -6.37 9.53 -13.99
N GLN A 343 -5.68 8.38 -13.95
CA GLN A 343 -5.22 7.74 -12.72
C GLN A 343 -3.82 8.23 -12.37
N ALA A 344 -3.69 8.87 -11.20
CA ALA A 344 -2.42 9.41 -10.73
C ALA A 344 -1.36 8.31 -10.59
N SER A 345 -1.73 7.13 -10.05
CA SER A 345 -0.85 5.96 -9.96
C SER A 345 -0.24 5.58 -11.31
N GLU A 346 -1.05 5.60 -12.35
CA GLU A 346 -0.61 5.25 -13.70
C GLU A 346 0.24 6.36 -14.34
N PHE A 347 -0.08 7.63 -14.08
CA PHE A 347 0.76 8.74 -14.54
C PHE A 347 2.17 8.63 -13.93
N VAL A 348 2.26 8.40 -12.61
CA VAL A 348 3.54 8.23 -11.90
C VAL A 348 4.32 7.06 -12.48
N LYS A 349 3.67 5.91 -12.70
CA LYS A 349 4.29 4.74 -13.34
C LYS A 349 4.94 5.07 -14.69
N ARG A 350 4.26 5.87 -15.51
CA ARG A 350 4.61 6.06 -16.93
C ARG A 350 5.56 7.19 -17.23
N TYR A 351 5.33 8.33 -16.58
CA TYR A 351 5.85 9.62 -17.02
C TYR A 351 6.86 10.20 -16.04
N LEU A 352 6.89 9.69 -14.80
CA LEU A 352 7.89 10.10 -13.81
C LEU A 352 9.05 9.08 -13.79
N PRO A 353 10.31 9.55 -13.65
CA PRO A 353 11.47 8.67 -13.58
C PRO A 353 11.46 7.80 -12.32
N GLN A 354 12.29 6.75 -12.29
CA GLN A 354 12.51 5.99 -11.05
C GLN A 354 13.13 6.89 -9.98
N GLY A 355 12.69 6.71 -8.73
CA GLY A 355 13.18 7.51 -7.60
C GLY A 355 12.73 8.98 -7.63
N TYR A 356 11.79 9.36 -8.52
CA TYR A 356 11.20 10.70 -8.50
C TYR A 356 10.63 11.04 -7.11
N PHE A 357 9.96 10.05 -6.52
CA PHE A 357 9.66 10.03 -5.10
C PHE A 357 10.78 9.27 -4.37
N GLY A 358 11.38 9.95 -3.40
CA GLY A 358 12.37 9.35 -2.52
C GLY A 358 11.71 8.44 -1.48
N LEU A 359 10.54 8.82 -1.00
CA LEU A 359 9.75 8.05 -0.03
C LEU A 359 8.30 7.91 -0.50
N LEU A 360 7.76 6.70 -0.39
CA LEU A 360 6.33 6.42 -0.37
C LEU A 360 5.91 6.13 1.07
N ILE A 361 4.91 6.85 1.59
CA ILE A 361 4.23 6.54 2.85
C ILE A 361 2.85 5.99 2.50
N ALA A 362 2.52 4.79 2.96
CA ALA A 362 1.18 4.25 2.89
C ALA A 362 0.56 4.23 4.29
N ASP A 363 -0.38 5.15 4.51
CA ASP A 363 -1.18 5.21 5.72
C ASP A 363 -2.29 4.14 5.66
N GLU A 364 -2.59 3.57 6.82
CA GLU A 364 -3.38 2.33 6.95
C GLU A 364 -2.88 1.21 6.04
N GLY A 365 -1.58 0.89 6.17
CA GLY A 365 -0.89 -0.09 5.32
C GLY A 365 -1.59 -1.45 5.22
N HIS A 366 -2.35 -1.87 6.24
CA HIS A 366 -3.09 -3.13 6.24
C HIS A 366 -4.17 -3.22 5.16
N GLU A 367 -4.67 -2.09 4.63
CA GLU A 367 -5.66 -2.06 3.56
C GLU A 367 -5.11 -2.62 2.23
N TYR A 368 -3.78 -2.70 2.07
CA TYR A 368 -3.13 -3.17 0.85
C TYR A 368 -2.76 -4.66 0.88
N LYS A 369 -3.15 -5.41 1.92
CA LYS A 369 -2.75 -6.81 2.13
C LYS A 369 -3.30 -7.81 1.10
N ASN A 370 -4.38 -7.49 0.42
CA ASN A 370 -5.02 -8.42 -0.51
C ASN A 370 -4.23 -8.55 -1.83
N GLU A 371 -4.03 -9.77 -2.34
CA GLU A 371 -3.30 -10.05 -3.60
C GLU A 371 -3.88 -9.28 -4.80
N ASN A 372 -5.17 -9.50 -5.07
CA ASN A 372 -5.83 -9.10 -6.31
C ASN A 372 -6.58 -7.76 -6.20
N SER A 373 -6.36 -7.00 -5.12
CA SER A 373 -7.01 -5.70 -4.99
C SER A 373 -6.34 -4.68 -5.92
N ALA A 374 -7.15 -3.92 -6.66
CA ALA A 374 -6.64 -2.86 -7.54
C ALA A 374 -5.79 -1.83 -6.76
N GLN A 375 -6.18 -1.55 -5.51
CA GLN A 375 -5.45 -0.66 -4.61
C GLN A 375 -4.09 -1.25 -4.20
N GLY A 376 -4.03 -2.53 -3.80
CA GLY A 376 -2.79 -3.21 -3.45
C GLY A 376 -1.82 -3.32 -4.64
N GLN A 377 -2.33 -3.61 -5.83
CA GLN A 377 -1.53 -3.62 -7.06
C GLN A 377 -0.98 -2.23 -7.39
N ALA A 378 -1.82 -1.19 -7.31
CA ALA A 378 -1.38 0.18 -7.53
C ALA A 378 -0.35 0.65 -6.47
N MET A 379 -0.50 0.23 -5.21
CA MET A 379 0.46 0.51 -4.15
C MET A 379 1.81 -0.15 -4.45
N GLY A 380 1.82 -1.42 -4.86
CA GLY A 380 3.05 -2.11 -5.27
C GLY A 380 3.77 -1.43 -6.43
N VAL A 381 3.02 -0.93 -7.42
CA VAL A 381 3.59 -0.12 -8.52
C VAL A 381 4.23 1.16 -8.00
N LEU A 382 3.55 1.89 -7.11
CA LEU A 382 4.08 3.11 -6.53
C LEU A 382 5.30 2.85 -5.65
N ALA A 383 5.28 1.78 -4.86
CA ALA A 383 6.41 1.33 -4.04
C ALA A 383 7.63 1.02 -4.90
N ARG A 384 7.42 0.33 -6.04
CA ARG A 384 8.50 0.06 -7.01
C ARG A 384 9.04 1.32 -7.70
N LYS A 385 8.22 2.37 -7.83
CA LYS A 385 8.60 3.67 -8.42
C LYS A 385 9.34 4.57 -7.43
N ALA A 386 9.01 4.46 -6.15
CA ALA A 386 9.68 5.19 -5.07
C ALA A 386 11.03 4.55 -4.73
N SER A 387 11.91 5.32 -4.09
CA SER A 387 13.20 4.79 -3.64
C SER A 387 13.06 3.98 -2.36
N ARG A 388 12.20 4.41 -1.44
CA ARG A 388 11.89 3.76 -0.16
C ARG A 388 10.39 3.76 0.09
N THR A 389 9.91 2.78 0.86
CA THR A 389 8.49 2.64 1.23
C THR A 389 8.32 2.48 2.74
N LEU A 390 7.37 3.21 3.33
CA LEU A 390 7.02 3.15 4.74
C LEU A 390 5.54 2.84 4.88
N LEU A 391 5.19 1.78 5.60
CA LEU A 391 3.81 1.52 6.02
C LEU A 391 3.56 2.10 7.40
N LEU A 392 2.43 2.78 7.55
CA LEU A 392 1.92 3.19 8.85
C LEU A 392 0.65 2.39 9.14
N THR A 393 0.60 1.68 10.26
CA THR A 393 -0.60 0.94 10.63
C THR A 393 -0.70 0.70 12.13
N GLY A 394 -1.91 0.46 12.65
CA GLY A 394 -2.08 -0.07 14.00
C GLY A 394 -2.20 -1.59 14.07
N THR A 395 -2.35 -2.26 12.92
CA THR A 395 -2.65 -3.68 12.84
C THR A 395 -1.94 -4.27 11.62
N LEU A 396 -0.75 -4.82 11.82
CA LEU A 396 0.04 -5.33 10.69
C LEU A 396 -0.58 -6.57 10.00
N MET A 397 -1.28 -7.43 10.74
CA MET A 397 -1.93 -8.63 10.21
C MET A 397 -3.42 -8.67 10.59
N GLY A 398 -4.26 -9.14 9.66
CA GLY A 398 -5.68 -9.42 9.94
C GLY A 398 -5.94 -10.84 10.45
N GLY A 399 -4.93 -11.47 11.04
CA GLY A 399 -5.00 -12.80 11.62
C GLY A 399 -4.37 -13.91 10.77
N TYR A 400 -4.12 -13.69 9.48
CA TYR A 400 -3.60 -14.73 8.57
C TYR A 400 -2.21 -14.40 8.02
N ALA A 401 -1.43 -15.43 7.66
CA ALA A 401 -0.08 -15.26 7.14
C ALA A 401 -0.02 -14.69 5.71
N ASP A 402 -1.03 -14.98 4.87
CA ASP A 402 -1.15 -14.43 3.50
C ASP A 402 -1.30 -12.90 3.50
N ASP A 403 -1.97 -12.34 4.51
CA ASP A 403 -2.06 -10.90 4.72
C ASP A 403 -0.67 -10.24 4.80
N LEU A 404 0.27 -10.88 5.51
CA LEU A 404 1.63 -10.39 5.66
C LEU A 404 2.43 -10.58 4.37
N TYR A 405 2.34 -11.76 3.75
CA TYR A 405 3.09 -12.11 2.55
C TYR A 405 3.00 -11.02 1.47
N HIS A 406 1.78 -10.60 1.13
CA HIS A 406 1.58 -9.63 0.07
C HIS A 406 2.01 -8.20 0.46
N LEU A 407 1.96 -7.82 1.74
CA LEU A 407 2.49 -6.54 2.19
C LEU A 407 4.02 -6.54 2.14
N LEU A 408 4.64 -7.60 2.63
CA LEU A 408 6.08 -7.79 2.63
C LEU A 408 6.64 -7.81 1.21
N TYR A 409 5.96 -8.48 0.27
CA TYR A 409 6.36 -8.51 -1.13
C TYR A 409 6.34 -7.12 -1.77
N ARG A 410 5.39 -6.26 -1.39
CA ARG A 410 5.33 -4.89 -1.89
C ARG A 410 6.39 -3.98 -1.26
N LEU A 411 6.84 -4.28 -0.05
CA LEU A 411 7.89 -3.54 0.65
C LEU A 411 9.30 -3.93 0.21
N ASN A 412 9.57 -5.24 0.18
CA ASN A 412 10.88 -5.80 -0.12
C ASN A 412 10.72 -7.14 -0.87
N PRO A 413 10.48 -7.11 -2.18
CA PRO A 413 10.31 -8.34 -2.97
C PRO A 413 11.58 -9.19 -3.01
N SER A 414 12.77 -8.57 -3.00
CA SER A 414 14.06 -9.26 -3.04
C SER A 414 14.23 -10.24 -1.89
N MET A 415 13.87 -9.82 -0.67
CA MET A 415 13.92 -10.66 0.53
C MET A 415 13.10 -11.95 0.37
N LEU A 416 11.86 -11.86 -0.14
CA LEU A 416 11.01 -13.04 -0.31
C LEU A 416 11.49 -13.94 -1.47
N ILE A 417 12.03 -13.35 -2.52
CA ILE A 417 12.61 -14.07 -3.66
C ILE A 417 13.84 -14.90 -3.23
N GLU A 418 14.72 -14.29 -2.42
CA GLU A 418 15.91 -14.93 -1.84
C GLU A 418 15.54 -16.10 -0.94
N ASP A 419 14.47 -15.96 -0.16
CA ASP A 419 13.94 -17.01 0.70
C ASP A 419 13.09 -18.06 -0.07
N GLY A 420 13.03 -17.98 -1.40
CA GLY A 420 12.44 -19.00 -2.28
C GLY A 420 10.98 -18.76 -2.69
N PHE A 421 10.34 -17.69 -2.23
CA PHE A 421 8.93 -17.37 -2.53
C PHE A 421 8.78 -16.62 -3.86
N ASN A 422 9.05 -17.33 -4.95
CA ASN A 422 9.09 -16.80 -6.31
C ASN A 422 7.76 -16.93 -7.08
N TYR A 423 7.55 -16.06 -8.07
CA TYR A 423 6.43 -16.20 -9.00
C TYR A 423 6.49 -17.53 -9.75
N GLY A 424 5.33 -18.16 -9.93
CA GLY A 424 5.22 -19.33 -10.78
C GLY A 424 5.40 -19.01 -12.28
N PRO A 425 5.50 -20.03 -13.15
CA PRO A 425 5.76 -19.85 -14.59
C PRO A 425 4.75 -18.97 -15.34
N LYS A 426 3.54 -18.82 -14.80
CA LYS A 426 2.45 -18.00 -15.36
C LYS A 426 2.36 -16.59 -14.73
N GLY A 427 3.34 -16.18 -13.94
CA GLY A 427 3.33 -14.90 -13.22
C GLY A 427 2.36 -14.82 -12.04
N SER A 428 1.84 -15.97 -11.58
CA SER A 428 0.97 -16.05 -10.40
C SER A 428 1.80 -16.16 -9.12
N MET A 429 1.35 -15.51 -8.03
CA MET A 429 1.92 -15.70 -6.69
C MET A 429 1.31 -16.87 -5.94
N GLY A 430 0.24 -17.50 -6.43
CA GLY A 430 -0.51 -18.48 -5.64
C GLY A 430 0.33 -19.62 -5.06
N SER A 431 1.31 -20.13 -5.82
CA SER A 431 2.24 -21.16 -5.32
C SER A 431 3.15 -20.64 -4.21
N ALA A 432 3.68 -19.43 -4.34
CA ALA A 432 4.54 -18.80 -3.34
C ALA A 432 3.77 -18.43 -2.07
N THR A 433 2.56 -17.86 -2.21
CA THR A 433 1.68 -17.58 -1.09
C THR A 433 1.37 -18.87 -0.31
N MET A 434 1.04 -19.97 -1.01
CA MET A 434 0.80 -21.27 -0.38
C MET A 434 2.04 -21.83 0.32
N ALA A 435 3.22 -21.72 -0.30
CA ALA A 435 4.48 -22.15 0.32
C ALA A 435 4.77 -21.33 1.59
N PHE A 436 4.60 -20.01 1.53
CA PHE A 436 4.79 -19.11 2.67
C PHE A 436 3.81 -19.43 3.80
N MET A 437 2.55 -19.70 3.49
CA MET A 437 1.56 -20.11 4.49
C MET A 437 1.86 -21.49 5.08
N ARG A 438 2.41 -22.44 4.31
CA ARG A 438 2.84 -23.75 4.85
C ARG A 438 4.00 -23.61 5.83
N GLU A 439 4.95 -22.73 5.54
CA GLU A 439 6.14 -22.58 6.37
C GLU A 439 5.91 -21.68 7.60
N HIS A 440 5.07 -20.65 7.46
CA HIS A 440 4.94 -19.60 8.47
C HIS A 440 3.50 -19.34 8.91
N GLY A 441 2.49 -19.94 8.28
CA GLY A 441 1.09 -19.80 8.63
C GLY A 441 0.52 -21.01 9.37
N VAL A 442 -0.79 -20.97 9.57
CA VAL A 442 -1.58 -22.10 10.09
C VAL A 442 -2.48 -22.59 8.97
N LEU A 443 -2.37 -23.87 8.63
CA LEU A 443 -3.22 -24.54 7.64
C LEU A 443 -3.97 -25.69 8.32
N ILE A 444 -5.26 -25.79 8.03
CA ILE A 444 -6.16 -26.79 8.57
C ILE A 444 -6.58 -27.70 7.42
N ASP A 445 -6.11 -28.94 7.43
CA ASP A 445 -6.52 -29.93 6.45
C ASP A 445 -7.82 -30.61 6.89
N ILE A 446 -8.88 -30.41 6.11
CA ILE A 446 -10.19 -31.01 6.32
C ILE A 446 -10.27 -32.27 5.46
N HIS A 447 -10.27 -33.43 6.13
CA HIS A 447 -10.48 -34.72 5.49
C HIS A 447 -11.97 -35.06 5.47
N LYS A 448 -12.60 -35.01 4.30
CA LYS A 448 -13.98 -35.48 4.10
C LYS A 448 -13.94 -36.84 3.44
N GLN A 449 -14.35 -37.87 4.18
CA GLN A 449 -14.56 -39.22 3.68
C GLN A 449 -16.05 -39.39 3.40
N THR A 450 -16.40 -39.80 2.18
CA THR A 450 -17.78 -40.15 1.83
C THR A 450 -17.81 -41.63 1.48
N ASP A 451 -18.56 -42.40 2.25
CA ASP A 451 -18.77 -43.82 2.01
C ASP A 451 -19.94 -43.95 1.02
N GLU A 452 -19.63 -44.15 -0.26
CA GLU A 452 -20.66 -44.53 -1.23
C GLU A 452 -20.97 -46.02 -1.01
N GLY A 453 -22.25 -46.34 -0.79
CA GLY A 453 -22.69 -47.67 -0.38
C GLY A 453 -22.15 -48.83 -1.21
N SER A 454 -22.05 -50.00 -0.59
CA SER A 454 -21.44 -51.20 -1.16
C SER A 454 -22.21 -51.74 -2.37
N HIS A 455 -21.59 -51.72 -3.55
CA HIS A 455 -21.96 -52.62 -4.63
C HIS A 455 -21.14 -53.90 -4.53
N ARG A 456 -21.76 -55.06 -4.82
CA ARG A 456 -21.28 -56.45 -4.58
C ARG A 456 -19.88 -56.80 -5.13
N THR A 457 -19.18 -55.90 -5.79
CA THR A 457 -17.86 -56.14 -6.41
C THR A 457 -16.81 -55.05 -6.18
N ALA A 458 -17.09 -53.95 -5.47
CA ALA A 458 -16.05 -52.99 -5.08
C ALA A 458 -16.47 -52.09 -3.91
N ARG A 459 -15.56 -51.89 -2.94
CA ARG A 459 -15.60 -50.78 -1.98
C ARG A 459 -14.93 -49.57 -2.61
N GLY A 460 -15.69 -48.54 -2.96
CA GLY A 460 -15.16 -47.26 -3.43
C GLY A 460 -15.06 -46.27 -2.28
N GLU A 461 -13.89 -46.13 -1.68
CA GLU A 461 -13.65 -45.11 -0.65
C GLU A 461 -13.25 -43.78 -1.31
N LYS A 462 -14.10 -42.76 -1.26
CA LYS A 462 -13.78 -41.43 -1.78
C LYS A 462 -13.29 -40.52 -0.66
N ARG A 463 -11.97 -40.34 -0.59
CA ARG A 463 -11.32 -39.42 0.35
C ARG A 463 -11.02 -38.08 -0.35
N THR A 464 -11.63 -37.02 0.13
CA THR A 464 -11.37 -35.64 -0.30
C THR A 464 -10.63 -34.90 0.80
N VAL A 465 -9.54 -34.22 0.45
CA VAL A 465 -8.78 -33.35 1.37
C VAL A 465 -8.93 -31.91 0.90
N SER A 466 -9.42 -31.03 1.75
CA SER A 466 -9.46 -29.58 1.48
C SER A 466 -8.72 -28.82 2.57
N THR A 467 -7.74 -28.02 2.18
CA THR A 467 -6.97 -27.17 3.10
C THR A 467 -7.65 -25.82 3.27
N VAL A 468 -7.85 -25.39 4.52
CA VAL A 468 -8.40 -24.08 4.89
C VAL A 468 -7.37 -23.32 5.71
N LYS A 469 -7.32 -21.99 5.55
CA LYS A 469 -6.41 -21.14 6.32
C LYS A 469 -6.90 -20.93 7.76
N GLY A 470 -6.02 -21.15 8.73
CA GLY A 470 -6.23 -20.85 10.14
C GLY A 470 -5.56 -19.53 10.54
N PRO A 471 -6.01 -18.89 11.64
CA PRO A 471 -5.37 -17.70 12.16
C PRO A 471 -4.03 -18.06 12.83
N GLY A 472 -3.00 -17.25 12.61
CA GLY A 472 -1.70 -17.39 13.24
C GLY A 472 -0.53 -17.13 12.29
N PHE A 473 0.60 -16.78 12.89
CA PHE A 473 1.87 -16.62 12.19
C PHE A 473 3.00 -17.17 13.07
N GLY A 474 3.79 -18.07 12.51
CA GLY A 474 4.81 -18.82 13.23
C GLY A 474 5.98 -17.94 13.68
N PRO A 475 6.64 -18.28 14.81
CA PRO A 475 7.72 -17.48 15.39
C PRO A 475 8.92 -17.30 14.44
N LYS A 476 9.25 -18.33 13.64
CA LYS A 476 10.29 -18.24 12.61
C LYS A 476 9.99 -17.12 11.60
N GLY A 477 8.74 -17.00 11.17
CA GLY A 477 8.31 -15.94 10.26
C GLY A 477 8.36 -14.56 10.92
N ILE A 478 7.99 -14.45 12.20
CA ILE A 478 8.05 -13.18 12.95
C ILE A 478 9.49 -12.66 13.00
N MET A 479 10.44 -13.53 13.37
CA MET A 479 11.85 -13.17 13.49
C MET A 479 12.48 -12.82 12.14
N ARG A 480 12.11 -13.51 11.06
CA ARG A 480 12.67 -13.26 9.73
C ARG A 480 12.08 -12.03 9.05
N TYR A 481 10.76 -11.85 9.11
CA TYR A 481 10.05 -10.90 8.23
C TYR A 481 9.42 -9.70 8.93
N VAL A 482 9.20 -9.78 10.25
CA VAL A 482 8.46 -8.74 10.96
C VAL A 482 9.39 -7.88 11.79
N VAL A 483 10.11 -8.49 12.74
CA VAL A 483 10.94 -7.77 13.72
C VAL A 483 12.02 -6.89 13.06
N PRO A 484 12.77 -7.34 12.04
CA PRO A 484 13.86 -6.54 11.47
C PRO A 484 13.38 -5.29 10.70
N TYR A 485 12.11 -5.26 10.28
CA TYR A 485 11.57 -4.23 9.40
C TYR A 485 10.47 -3.39 10.06
N THR A 486 10.14 -3.66 11.33
CA THR A 486 9.00 -3.05 12.02
C THR A 486 9.42 -2.37 13.32
N ALA A 487 9.11 -1.09 13.45
CA ALA A 487 9.15 -0.39 14.73
C ALA A 487 7.78 -0.46 15.40
N PHE A 488 7.75 -0.92 16.65
CA PHE A 488 6.53 -1.06 17.45
C PHE A 488 6.43 0.06 18.48
N LEU A 489 5.24 0.65 18.62
CA LEU A 489 5.00 1.66 19.65
C LEU A 489 3.58 1.54 20.23
N LYS A 490 3.51 1.38 21.55
CA LYS A 490 2.26 1.36 22.32
C LYS A 490 1.97 2.71 22.94
N LEU A 491 0.70 2.98 23.24
CA LEU A 491 0.29 4.24 23.86
C LEU A 491 0.91 4.43 25.24
N SER A 492 1.07 3.37 26.03
CA SER A 492 1.71 3.40 27.36
C SER A 492 3.19 3.82 27.34
N GLN A 493 3.82 3.85 26.17
CA GLN A 493 5.20 4.31 25.99
C GLN A 493 5.27 5.80 25.65
N ILE A 494 4.11 6.46 25.50
CA ILE A 494 3.98 7.88 25.20
C ILE A 494 3.38 8.55 26.42
N GLY A 495 4.25 8.86 27.40
CA GLY A 495 3.98 9.76 28.52
C GLY A 495 2.79 9.36 29.38
#